data_AF-F4YTZ2-F1
#
_entry.id   AF-F4YTZ2-F1
#
_cell.length_a   1.000
_cell.length_b   1.000
_cell.length_c   1.000
_cell.angle_alpha   90.00
_cell.angle_beta   90.00
_cell.angle_gamma   90.00
#
_symmetry.space_group_name_H-M   'P 1'
#
loop_
_entity.id
_entity.type
_entity.pdbx_description
1 polymer ?
#
loop_
_entity_poly.entity_id
_entity_poly.type
_entity_poly.pdbx_seq_one_letter_code
_entity_poly.pdbx_strand_id
1 'polypeptide(L)' 'MIGTVLQFEDMQSLCRPGERPRLSTVEQWARRCGIRYHYDGKGGIWTTTDALNAAIGLTPNAPNADCYSASDLL' A
#
# COMPACT_ATOMS: atom_id res chain seq x y z
N MET A 1 6.84 -3.24 19.10
CA MET A 1 7.70 -3.16 17.90
C MET A 1 7.21 -2.00 17.06
N ILE A 2 8.04 -0.99 16.82
CA ILE A 2 7.70 0.06 15.84
C ILE A 2 7.70 -0.64 14.48
N GLY A 3 6.52 -0.92 13.94
CA GLY A 3 6.36 -1.57 12.65
C GLY A 3 7.09 -0.75 11.58
N THR A 4 7.78 -1.43 10.67
CA THR A 4 8.47 -0.82 9.54
C THR A 4 7.55 0.21 8.88
N VAL A 5 7.99 1.46 8.86
CA VAL A 5 7.26 2.56 8.21
C VAL A 5 7.59 2.45 6.72
N LEU A 6 6.57 2.25 5.90
CA LEU A 6 6.67 2.25 4.45
C LEU A 6 6.48 3.67 3.96
N GLN A 7 7.46 4.17 3.22
CA GLN A 7 7.38 5.49 2.63
C GLN A 7 6.70 5.42 1.26
N PHE A 8 6.48 6.58 0.66
CA PHE A 8 5.87 6.71 -0.64
C PHE A 8 6.58 5.86 -1.71
N GLU A 9 7.92 5.82 -1.68
CA GLU A 9 8.73 5.04 -2.63
C GLU A 9 8.47 3.52 -2.51
N ASP A 10 8.29 3.02 -1.28
CA ASP A 10 7.90 1.63 -1.06
C ASP A 10 6.49 1.36 -1.58
N MET A 11 5.53 2.27 -1.31
CA MET A 11 4.16 2.13 -1.82
C MET A 11 4.11 2.21 -3.35
N GLN A 12 4.98 3.00 -3.99
CA GLN A 12 5.11 3.02 -5.44
C GLN A 12 5.57 1.67 -5.97
N SER A 13 6.63 1.10 -5.38
CA SER A 13 7.15 -0.23 -5.79
C SER A 13 6.12 -1.34 -5.59
N LEU A 14 5.33 -1.28 -4.53
CA LEU A 14 4.24 -2.23 -4.28
C LEU A 14 3.06 -2.03 -5.23
N CYS A 15 2.67 -0.79 -5.49
CA CYS A 15 1.54 -0.46 -6.37
C CYS A 15 1.80 -0.87 -7.83
N ARG A 16 3.02 -0.65 -8.34
CA ARG A 16 3.48 -1.15 -9.64
C ARG A 16 5.00 -1.37 -9.62
N PRO A 17 5.48 -2.62 -9.57
CA PRO A 17 6.90 -2.88 -9.67
C PRO A 17 7.40 -2.49 -11.07
N GLY A 18 8.29 -1.49 -11.15
CA GLY A 18 8.96 -1.06 -12.38
C GLY A 18 8.47 0.25 -13.01
N GLU A 19 7.27 0.72 -12.66
CA GLU A 19 6.83 2.09 -12.97
C GLU A 19 6.90 2.96 -11.70
N ARG A 20 7.13 4.27 -11.84
CA ARG A 20 7.00 5.23 -10.73
C ARG A 20 5.62 5.90 -10.80
N PRO A 21 4.54 5.25 -10.33
CA PRO A 21 3.21 5.83 -10.38
C PRO A 21 3.17 7.15 -9.62
N ARG A 22 2.41 8.12 -10.14
CA ARG A 22 2.22 9.42 -9.47
C ARG A 22 1.54 9.23 -8.12
N LEU A 23 1.71 10.20 -7.22
CA LEU A 23 1.06 10.22 -5.90
C LEU A 23 -0.43 9.87 -5.99
N SER A 24 -1.15 10.49 -6.93
CA SER A 24 -2.59 10.26 -7.13
C SER A 24 -2.95 8.80 -7.44
N THR A 25 -2.11 8.09 -8.19
CA THR A 25 -2.33 6.66 -8.51
C THR A 25 -2.11 5.80 -7.25
N VAL A 26 -1.05 6.08 -6.50
CA VAL A 26 -0.75 5.36 -5.25
C VAL A 26 -1.81 5.66 -4.18
N GLU A 27 -2.29 6.89 -4.08
CA GLU A 27 -3.40 7.24 -3.20
C GLU A 27 -4.70 6.56 -3.60
N GLN A 28 -5.01 6.52 -4.89
CA GLN A 28 -6.19 5.81 -5.38
C GLN A 28 -6.10 4.31 -5.09
N TRP A 29 -4.92 3.71 -5.29
CA TRP A 29 -4.65 2.33 -4.92
C TRP A 29 -4.78 2.10 -3.41
N ALA A 30 -4.17 2.97 -2.59
CA ALA A 30 -4.25 2.90 -1.14
C ALA A 30 -5.69 2.99 -0.65
N ARG A 31 -6.49 3.92 -1.19
CA ARG A 31 -7.93 4.03 -0.91
C ARG A 31 -8.71 2.80 -1.34
N ARG A 32 -8.42 2.25 -2.53
CA ARG A 32 -9.09 1.06 -3.06
C ARG A 32 -8.82 -0.18 -2.19
N CYS A 33 -7.58 -0.36 -1.72
CA CYS A 33 -7.25 -1.47 -0.85
C CYS A 33 -7.56 -1.17 0.63
N GLY A 34 -7.95 0.06 0.99
CA GLY A 34 -8.30 0.44 2.37
C GLY A 34 -7.09 0.69 3.28
N ILE A 35 -5.93 0.99 2.70
CA ILE A 35 -4.68 1.25 3.42
C ILE A 35 -4.77 2.60 4.12
N ARG A 36 -4.55 2.63 5.44
CA ARG A 36 -4.44 3.89 6.18
C ARG A 36 -3.08 4.52 5.95
N TYR A 37 -3.07 5.69 5.31
CA TYR A 37 -1.86 6.45 5.05
C TYR A 37 -1.91 7.82 5.74
N HIS A 38 -0.73 8.35 6.05
CA HIS A 38 -0.52 9.70 6.56
C HIS A 38 0.32 10.50 5.57
N TYR A 39 0.15 11.82 5.57
CA TYR A 39 0.97 12.72 4.77
C TYR A 39 2.25 13.09 5.53
N ASP A 40 3.39 13.02 4.84
CA ASP A 40 4.70 13.40 5.38
C ASP A 40 4.91 14.94 5.39
N GLY A 41 3.96 15.71 4.88
CA GLY A 41 4.08 17.17 4.75
C GLY A 41 5.01 17.65 3.63
N LYS A 42 5.84 16.76 3.06
CA LYS A 42 6.69 17.01 1.88
C LYS A 42 6.06 16.63 0.54
N GLY A 43 4.75 16.37 0.52
CA GLY A 43 4.04 15.93 -0.69
C GLY A 43 4.11 14.42 -0.95
N GLY A 44 4.61 13.64 0.01
CA GLY A 44 4.54 12.18 0.02
C GLY A 44 3.53 11.65 1.04
N ILE A 45 3.15 10.39 0.88
CA ILE A 45 2.39 9.63 1.88
C ILE A 45 3.29 8.56 2.51
N TRP A 46 3.04 8.24 3.76
CA TRP A 46 3.66 7.13 4.46
C TRP A 46 2.59 6.28 5.13
N THR A 47 2.85 4.99 5.22
CA THR A 47 1.99 4.02 5.91
C THR A 47 2.88 3.15 6.79
N THR A 48 2.30 2.35 7.67
CA THR A 48 3.03 1.29 8.36
C THR A 48 2.80 -0.04 7.64
N THR A 49 3.75 -0.97 7.72
CA THR A 49 3.58 -2.35 7.23
C THR A 49 2.38 -3.03 7.89
N ASP A 50 2.07 -2.69 9.15
CA ASP A 50 0.88 -3.18 9.86
C ASP A 50 -0.42 -2.67 9.22
N ALA A 51 -0.52 -1.36 8.96
CA ALA A 51 -1.68 -0.77 8.29
C ALA A 51 -1.83 -1.27 6.84
N LEU A 52 -0.71 -1.54 6.16
CA LEU A 52 -0.70 -2.18 4.86
C LEU A 52 -1.23 -3.61 4.92
N ASN A 53 -0.68 -4.44 5.81
CA ASN A 53 -1.06 -5.84 5.96
C ASN A 53 -2.53 -6.00 6.39
N ALA A 54 -3.00 -5.13 7.28
CA ALA A 54 -4.40 -5.08 7.70
C ALA A 54 -5.35 -4.72 6.55
N ALA A 55 -4.89 -3.90 5.60
CA ALA A 55 -5.69 -3.47 4.46
C ALA A 55 -5.69 -4.48 3.29
N ILE A 56 -4.54 -5.10 3.02
CA ILE A 56 -4.40 -6.10 1.95
C ILE A 56 -5.02 -7.46 2.32
N GLY A 57 -5.21 -7.74 3.62
CA GLY A 57 -5.82 -9.00 4.05
C GLY A 57 -4.88 -10.17 4.22
N LEU A 58 -3.63 -9.87 4.57
CA LEU A 58 -2.71 -10.88 5.09
C LEU A 58 -3.11 -11.37 6.49
N THR A 59 -4.13 -10.78 7.10
CA THR A 59 -4.91 -11.35 8.20
C THR A 59 -6.21 -11.95 7.66
N PRO A 60 -6.69 -13.10 8.17
CA PRO A 60 -7.74 -13.93 7.55
C PRO A 60 -9.15 -13.31 7.45
N ASN A 61 -9.30 -12.00 7.64
CA ASN A 61 -10.60 -11.33 7.72
C ASN A 61 -10.65 -9.95 7.03
N ALA A 62 -9.82 -9.68 6.00
CA ALA A 62 -9.91 -8.39 5.31
C ALA A 62 -10.78 -8.42 4.04
N PRO A 63 -11.49 -7.32 3.75
CA PRO A 63 -12.48 -7.23 2.68
C PRO A 63 -11.91 -7.08 1.25
N ASN A 64 -10.58 -6.93 1.07
CA ASN A 64 -9.96 -6.51 -0.20
C ASN A 64 -8.91 -7.49 -0.76
N ALA A 65 -9.10 -8.80 -0.56
CA ALA A 65 -8.21 -9.85 -1.10
C ALA A 65 -8.03 -9.81 -2.64
N ASP A 66 -8.89 -9.09 -3.35
CA ASP A 66 -8.86 -8.90 -4.81
C ASP A 66 -7.81 -7.87 -5.29
N CYS A 67 -7.24 -7.06 -4.38
CA CYS A 67 -6.22 -6.05 -4.74
C CYS A 67 -4.87 -6.67 -5.16
N TYR A 68 -4.61 -7.92 -4.79
CA TYR A 68 -3.39 -8.67 -5.12
C TYR A 68 -3.82 -10.06 -5.59
N SER A 69 -4.02 -10.25 -6.89
CA SER A 69 -4.19 -11.60 -7.42
C SER A 69 -2.82 -12.27 -7.44
N ALA A 70 -2.66 -13.35 -6.69
CA ALA A 70 -1.46 -14.20 -6.69
C ALA A 70 -1.07 -14.73 -8.09
N SER A 71 -1.95 -14.54 -9.08
CA SER A 71 -1.74 -14.78 -10.51
C SER A 71 -0.67 -13.88 -11.16
N ASP A 72 -0.28 -12.76 -10.56
CA ASP A 72 0.76 -11.85 -11.09
C ASP A 72 2.19 -12.31 -10.75
N LEU A 73 2.34 -13.38 -9.95
CA LEU A 73 3.61 -13.92 -9.48
C LEU A 73 3.99 -15.28 -10.08
N LEU A 74 3.29 -15.75 -11.13
CA LEU A 74 3.52 -17.06 -11.77
C LEU A 74 3.87 -16.95 -13.25
#